data_AF-A0A0F9CU20-F1
#
_entry.id   AF-A0A0F9CU20-F1
#
_cell.length_a   1.000
_cell.length_b   1.000
_cell.length_c   1.000
_cell.angle_alpha   90.00
_cell.angle_beta   90.00
_cell.angle_gamma   90.00
#
_symmetry.space_group_name_H-M   'P 1'
#
loop_
_entity.id
_entity.type
_entity.pdbx_description
1 polymer ?
#
loop_
_entity_poly.entity_id
_entity_poly.type
_entity_poly.pdbx_seq_one_letter_code
_entity_poly.pdbx_strand_id
1 'polypeptide(L)'
;MRSTETTSKVLYRGGVILLTSAVLLGLRLGFIMLLLTGCAVVPHPRPWTGREKAAAAFFVTAHTVNAISTERHLDISGNYEYNPILGRYPSDRRVNTYFSITGLGTLLIAHLYPELREPLLIGYGGINAGWAVYDFSK
;
A
#
# COMPACT_ATOMS: atom_id res chain seq x y z
N MET A 1 41.58 -13.07 -16.09
CA MET A 1 40.64 -11.93 -16.27
C MET A 1 39.19 -12.20 -15.78
N ARG A 2 38.88 -13.27 -15.04
CA ARG A 2 37.50 -13.64 -14.63
C ARG A 2 37.06 -13.15 -13.25
N SER A 3 37.98 -12.63 -12.43
CA SER A 3 37.74 -12.31 -11.02
C SER A 3 37.11 -10.93 -10.78
N THR A 4 37.36 -9.95 -11.65
CA THR A 4 36.85 -8.57 -11.49
C THR A 4 35.36 -8.45 -11.80
N GLU A 5 34.82 -9.31 -12.67
CA GLU A 5 33.41 -9.31 -13.09
C GLU A 5 32.46 -9.87 -12.01
N THR A 6 32.98 -10.72 -11.11
CA THR A 6 32.21 -11.30 -10.01
C THR A 6 32.06 -10.28 -8.88
N THR A 7 33.13 -9.53 -8.58
CA THR A 7 33.15 -8.51 -7.53
C THR A 7 32.23 -7.33 -7.84
N SER A 8 32.14 -6.92 -9.11
CA SER A 8 31.26 -5.82 -9.54
C SER A 8 29.77 -6.16 -9.40
N LYS A 9 29.37 -7.41 -9.72
CA LYS A 9 27.99 -7.89 -9.57
C LYS A 9 27.55 -7.99 -8.11
N VAL A 10 28.47 -8.37 -7.21
CA VAL A 10 28.20 -8.43 -5.76
C VAL A 10 28.07 -7.03 -5.17
N LEU A 11 28.94 -6.09 -5.54
CA LEU A 11 28.84 -4.69 -5.12
C LEU A 11 27.55 -4.02 -5.61
N TYR A 12 27.15 -4.26 -6.85
CA TYR A 12 25.91 -3.73 -7.42
C TYR A 12 24.68 -4.26 -6.68
N ARG A 13 24.63 -5.58 -6.41
CA ARG A 13 23.53 -6.20 -5.65
C ARG A 13 23.45 -5.69 -4.21
N GLY A 14 24.59 -5.53 -3.53
CA GLY A 14 24.65 -4.96 -2.19
C GLY A 14 24.18 -3.51 -2.15
N GLY A 15 24.58 -2.69 -3.13
CA GLY A 15 24.14 -1.30 -3.27
C GLY A 15 22.63 -1.16 -3.49
N VAL A 16 22.04 -2.01 -4.34
CA VAL A 16 20.58 -2.01 -4.59
C VAL A 16 19.79 -2.41 -3.33
N ILE A 17 20.28 -3.39 -2.56
CA ILE A 17 19.64 -3.81 -1.30
C ILE A 17 19.70 -2.70 -0.24
N LEU A 18 20.84 -2.02 -0.12
CA LEU A 18 21.00 -0.87 0.78
C LEU A 18 20.09 0.29 0.39
N LEU A 19 20.02 0.62 -0.90
CA LEU A 19 19.19 1.71 -1.42
C LEU A 19 17.70 1.43 -1.19
N THR A 20 17.24 0.21 -1.51
CA THR A 20 15.84 -0.20 -1.28
C THR A 20 15.49 -0.22 0.20
N SER A 21 16.41 -0.69 1.06
CA SER A 21 16.22 -0.68 2.52
C SER A 21 16.14 0.75 3.08
N ALA A 22 16.97 1.66 2.59
CA ALA A 22 16.95 3.07 2.98
C ALA A 22 15.66 3.78 2.53
N VAL A 23 15.17 3.51 1.32
CA VAL A 23 13.89 4.02 0.82
C VAL A 23 12.72 3.49 1.66
N LEU A 24 12.70 2.20 1.97
CA LEU A 24 11.68 1.60 2.84
C LEU A 24 11.70 2.15 4.26
N LEU A 25 12.89 2.39 4.83
CA LEU A 25 13.04 3.03 6.13
C LEU A 25 12.56 4.48 6.09
N GLY A 26 12.88 5.24 5.04
CA GLY A 26 12.40 6.60 4.82
C GLY A 26 10.88 6.66 4.70
N LEU A 27 10.25 5.71 4.01
CA LEU A 27 8.79 5.61 3.91
C LEU A 27 8.15 5.27 5.26
N ARG A 28 8.75 4.37 6.04
CA ARG A 28 8.27 4.04 7.40
C ARG A 28 8.37 5.23 8.34
N LEU A 29 9.50 5.92 8.33
CA LEU A 29 9.71 7.13 9.13
C LEU A 29 8.80 8.27 8.68
N GLY A 30 8.60 8.43 7.36
CA GLY A 30 7.65 9.38 6.80
C GLY A 30 6.22 9.09 7.22
N PHE A 31 5.81 7.81 7.26
CA PHE A 31 4.50 7.39 7.76
C PHE A 31 4.34 7.67 9.26
N ILE A 32 5.35 7.35 10.08
CA ILE A 32 5.35 7.67 11.52
C ILE A 32 5.29 9.17 11.75
N MET A 33 6.05 9.97 10.99
CA MET A 33 6.01 11.43 11.06
C MET A 33 4.66 11.97 10.60
N LEU A 34 4.04 11.41 9.57
CA LEU A 34 2.69 11.78 9.14
C LEU A 34 1.66 11.52 10.25
N LEU A 35 1.76 10.38 10.93
CA LEU A 35 0.93 10.04 12.08
C LEU A 35 1.14 11.03 13.24
N LEU A 36 2.40 11.34 13.57
CA LEU A 36 2.74 12.29 14.64
C LEU A 36 2.29 13.72 14.33
N THR A 37 2.49 14.18 13.09
CA THR A 37 2.04 15.51 12.65
C THR A 37 0.51 15.59 12.59
N GLY A 38 -0.15 14.50 12.19
CA GLY A 38 -1.61 14.37 12.19
C GLY A 38 -2.23 14.36 13.59
N CYS A 39 -1.47 14.00 14.64
CA CYS A 39 -1.88 14.15 16.03
C CYS A 39 -1.65 15.58 16.57
N ALA A 40 -0.71 16.34 15.99
CA ALA A 40 -0.31 17.67 16.46
C ALA A 40 -1.17 18.80 15.87
N VAL A 41 -1.66 18.64 14.64
CA VAL A 41 -2.73 19.47 14.09
C VAL A 41 -4.03 18.85 14.56
N VAL A 42 -4.90 19.60 15.22
CA VAL A 42 -6.29 19.15 15.47
C VAL A 42 -7.14 19.71 14.34
N PRO A 43 -7.22 19.05 13.17
CA PRO A 43 -8.26 19.39 12.23
C PRO A 43 -9.58 19.04 12.90
N HIS A 44 -10.45 20.02 13.10
CA HIS A 44 -11.78 19.79 13.66
C HIS A 44 -12.53 18.82 12.74
N PRO A 45 -12.74 17.54 13.14
CA PRO A 45 -13.35 16.58 12.26
C PRO A 45 -14.82 16.95 12.17
N ARG A 46 -15.22 17.60 11.08
CA ARG A 46 -16.65 17.80 10.84
C ARG A 46 -17.32 16.42 10.65
N PRO A 47 -18.61 16.29 11.01
CA PRO A 47 -19.36 15.08 10.77
C PRO A 47 -19.25 14.62 9.31
N TRP A 48 -19.26 13.30 9.13
CA TRP A 48 -19.24 12.69 7.81
C TRP A 48 -20.61 12.84 7.14
N THR A 49 -20.61 13.31 5.90
CA THR A 49 -21.83 13.35 5.08
C THR A 49 -22.23 11.93 4.66
N GLY A 50 -23.47 11.74 4.21
CA GLY A 50 -23.91 10.45 3.67
C GLY A 50 -23.07 9.99 2.48
N ARG A 51 -22.67 10.93 1.62
CA ARG A 51 -21.81 10.68 0.46
C ARG A 51 -20.40 10.23 0.86
N GLU A 52 -19.80 10.86 1.87
CA GLU A 52 -18.49 10.46 2.40
C GLU A 52 -18.52 9.07 3.04
N LYS A 53 -19.61 8.74 3.74
CA LYS A 53 -19.81 7.39 4.28
C LYS A 53 -19.92 6.35 3.17
N ALA A 54 -20.64 6.67 2.10
CA ALA A 54 -20.71 5.81 0.92
C ALA A 54 -19.34 5.65 0.24
N ALA A 55 -18.55 6.73 0.14
CA ALA A 55 -17.19 6.67 -0.38
C ALA A 55 -16.27 5.81 0.50
N ALA A 56 -16.37 5.89 1.83
CA ALA A 56 -15.62 4.99 2.72
C ALA A 56 -16.07 3.54 2.59
N ALA A 57 -17.38 3.28 2.49
CA ALA A 57 -17.89 1.92 2.29
C ALA A 57 -17.39 1.33 0.96
N PHE A 58 -17.42 2.12 -0.11
CA PHE A 58 -16.83 1.76 -1.40
C PHE A 58 -15.34 1.45 -1.27
N PHE A 59 -14.56 2.34 -0.64
CA PHE A 59 -13.14 2.15 -0.41
C PHE A 59 -12.86 0.84 0.35
N VAL A 60 -13.51 0.62 1.50
CA VAL A 60 -13.30 -0.58 2.33
C VAL A 60 -13.63 -1.84 1.54
N THR A 61 -14.73 -1.83 0.78
CA THR A 61 -15.13 -2.97 -0.04
C THR A 61 -14.09 -3.25 -1.13
N ALA A 62 -13.74 -2.24 -1.94
CA ALA A 62 -12.77 -2.38 -3.01
C ALA A 62 -11.39 -2.83 -2.50
N HIS A 63 -10.94 -2.26 -1.38
CA HIS A 63 -9.67 -2.58 -0.76
C HIS A 63 -9.64 -4.02 -0.21
N THR A 64 -10.72 -4.47 0.41
CA THR A 64 -10.86 -5.85 0.91
C THR A 64 -10.89 -6.85 -0.24
N VAL A 65 -11.66 -6.56 -1.29
CA VAL A 65 -11.73 -7.42 -2.48
C VAL A 65 -10.37 -7.50 -3.16
N ASN A 66 -9.62 -6.39 -3.24
CA ASN A 66 -8.26 -6.38 -3.77
C ASN A 66 -7.32 -7.26 -2.94
N ALA A 67 -7.37 -7.18 -1.61
CA ALA A 67 -6.57 -8.04 -0.73
C ALA A 67 -6.83 -9.54 -0.99
N ILE A 68 -8.11 -9.93 -1.05
CA ILE A 68 -8.52 -11.32 -1.32
C ILE A 68 -8.07 -11.75 -2.72
N SER A 69 -8.23 -10.86 -3.70
CA SER A 69 -7.83 -11.13 -5.08
C SER A 69 -6.32 -11.34 -5.19
N THR A 70 -5.53 -10.51 -4.51
CA THR A 70 -4.06 -10.64 -4.44
C THR A 70 -3.65 -11.97 -3.84
N GLU A 71 -4.25 -12.40 -2.72
CA GLU A 71 -3.94 -13.70 -2.10
C GLU A 71 -4.23 -14.85 -3.07
N ARG A 72 -5.42 -14.87 -3.68
CA ARG A 72 -5.80 -15.90 -4.67
C ARG A 72 -4.91 -15.88 -5.90
N HIS A 73 -4.53 -14.70 -6.38
CA HIS A 73 -3.64 -14.56 -7.52
C HIS A 73 -2.28 -15.22 -7.24
N LEU A 74 -1.78 -15.08 -6.02
CA LEU A 74 -0.48 -15.62 -5.59
C LEU A 74 -0.50 -17.12 -5.29
N ASP A 75 -1.66 -17.72 -5.04
CA ASP A 75 -1.82 -19.18 -4.91
C ASP A 75 -1.62 -19.92 -6.25
N ILE A 76 -1.73 -19.22 -7.38
CA ILE A 76 -1.55 -19.80 -8.71
C ILE A 76 -0.04 -19.91 -9.02
N SER A 77 0.41 -21.14 -9.32
CA SER A 77 1.82 -21.41 -9.65
C SER A 77 2.32 -20.54 -10.81
N GLY A 78 3.39 -19.79 -10.56
CA GLY A 78 4.05 -18.92 -11.56
C GLY A 78 3.63 -17.46 -11.49
N ASN A 79 2.56 -17.14 -10.76
CA ASN A 79 2.17 -15.75 -10.50
C ASN A 79 3.08 -15.09 -9.45
N TYR A 80 3.13 -13.77 -9.48
CA TYR A 80 3.95 -12.96 -8.56
C TYR A 80 3.35 -11.56 -8.39
N GLU A 81 3.65 -10.95 -7.25
CA GLU A 81 3.18 -9.60 -6.92
C GLU A 81 4.09 -8.53 -7.56
N TYR A 82 3.47 -7.53 -8.19
CA TYR A 82 4.15 -6.40 -8.81
C TYR A 82 4.45 -5.27 -7.82
N ASN A 83 3.68 -5.18 -6.73
CA ASN A 83 3.85 -4.17 -5.71
C ASN A 83 5.23 -4.30 -5.02
N PRO A 84 6.14 -3.33 -5.21
CA PRO A 84 7.50 -3.42 -4.68
C PRO A 84 7.54 -3.41 -3.14
N ILE A 85 6.50 -2.91 -2.47
CA ILE A 85 6.41 -2.90 -1.01
C ILE A 85 6.13 -4.30 -0.47
N LEU A 86 5.26 -5.07 -1.14
CA LEU A 86 4.98 -6.46 -0.81
C LEU A 86 6.14 -7.38 -1.20
N GLY A 87 6.87 -7.02 -2.26
CA GLY A 87 7.90 -7.87 -2.83
C GLY A 87 7.32 -8.95 -3.73
N ARG A 88 8.17 -9.68 -4.45
CA ARG A 88 7.74 -10.56 -5.56
C ARG A 88 6.87 -11.75 -5.13
N TYR A 89 7.17 -12.36 -3.99
CA TYR A 89 6.44 -13.51 -3.44
C TYR A 89 6.13 -13.25 -1.97
N PRO A 90 5.15 -12.35 -1.69
CA PRO A 90 4.80 -12.04 -0.32
C PRO A 90 4.08 -13.24 0.30
N SER A 91 4.26 -13.45 1.60
CA SER A 91 3.38 -14.37 2.34
C SER A 91 2.03 -13.72 2.62
N ASP A 92 0.98 -14.51 2.85
CA ASP A 92 -0.38 -14.04 3.17
C ASP A 92 -0.37 -13.07 4.36
N ARG A 93 0.46 -13.35 5.37
CA ARG A 93 0.63 -12.46 6.52
C ARG A 93 1.13 -11.08 6.09
N ARG A 94 2.05 -11.01 5.13
CA ARG A 94 2.60 -9.74 4.62
C ARG A 94 1.55 -9.00 3.79
N VAL A 95 0.79 -9.70 2.96
CA VAL A 95 -0.34 -9.15 2.20
C VAL A 95 -1.36 -8.53 3.17
N ASN A 96 -1.85 -9.32 4.13
CA ASN A 96 -2.81 -8.86 5.14
C ASN A 96 -2.30 -7.68 5.96
N THR A 97 -1.03 -7.69 6.39
CA THR A 97 -0.44 -6.58 7.15
C THR A 97 -0.41 -5.30 6.31
N TYR A 98 -0.01 -5.41 5.05
CA TYR A 98 0.05 -4.27 4.13
C TYR A 98 -1.34 -3.67 3.89
N PHE A 99 -2.32 -4.48 3.52
CA PHE A 99 -3.70 -4.02 3.30
C PHE A 99 -4.33 -3.46 4.59
N SER A 100 -4.07 -4.06 5.76
CA SER A 100 -4.56 -3.53 7.03
C SER A 100 -3.98 -2.14 7.34
N ILE A 101 -2.66 -1.98 7.21
CA ILE A 101 -1.99 -0.70 7.50
C ILE A 101 -2.42 0.38 6.50
N THR A 102 -2.46 0.06 5.21
CA THR A 102 -2.85 1.02 4.18
C THR A 102 -4.32 1.38 4.29
N GLY A 103 -5.21 0.41 4.50
CA GLY A 103 -6.64 0.63 4.72
C GLY A 103 -6.94 1.54 5.92
N LEU A 104 -6.38 1.21 7.09
CA LEU A 104 -6.55 2.01 8.30
C LEU A 104 -5.89 3.39 8.16
N GLY A 105 -4.71 3.45 7.56
CA GLY A 105 -4.00 4.71 7.30
C GLY A 105 -4.81 5.65 6.40
N THR A 106 -5.41 5.13 5.32
CA THR A 106 -6.28 5.91 4.45
C THR A 106 -7.51 6.43 5.18
N LEU A 107 -8.19 5.59 5.97
CA LEU A 107 -9.36 6.03 6.74
C LEU A 107 -9.00 7.07 7.80
N LEU A 108 -7.84 6.94 8.45
CA LEU A 108 -7.35 7.91 9.42
C LEU A 108 -7.03 9.25 8.74
N ILE A 109 -6.33 9.24 7.59
CA ILE A 109 -6.05 10.45 6.81
C ILE A 109 -7.38 11.09 6.38
N ALA A 110 -8.34 10.31 5.87
CA ALA A 110 -9.65 10.83 5.51
C ALA A 110 -10.40 11.43 6.73
N HIS A 111 -10.28 10.81 7.91
CA HIS A 111 -10.87 11.33 9.12
C HIS A 111 -10.28 12.71 9.50
N LEU A 112 -8.96 12.81 9.49
CA LEU A 112 -8.20 14.01 9.85
C LEU A 112 -8.27 15.11 8.79
N TYR A 113 -8.39 14.81 7.50
CA TYR A 113 -8.37 15.83 6.44
C TYR A 113 -9.69 15.79 5.64
N PRO A 114 -10.75 16.50 6.09
CA PRO A 114 -12.07 16.46 5.45
C PRO A 114 -12.06 16.79 3.96
N GLU A 115 -11.20 17.71 3.53
CA GLU A 115 -11.00 18.10 2.14
C GLU A 115 -10.44 16.98 1.26
N LEU A 116 -9.76 15.99 1.86
CA LEU A 116 -9.21 14.84 1.14
C LEU A 116 -10.15 13.63 1.14
N ARG A 117 -11.20 13.58 1.97
CA ARG A 117 -12.05 12.38 2.15
C ARG A 117 -12.49 11.76 0.85
N GLU A 118 -13.27 12.49 0.05
CA GLU A 118 -13.81 11.96 -1.19
C GLU A 118 -12.74 11.63 -2.24
N PRO A 119 -11.83 12.56 -2.62
CA PRO A 119 -10.84 12.24 -3.65
C PRO A 119 -9.92 11.09 -3.23
N LEU A 120 -9.56 10.99 -1.94
CA LEU A 120 -8.76 9.89 -1.42
C LEU A 120 -9.52 8.56 -1.44
N LEU A 121 -10.74 8.52 -0.89
CA LEU A 121 -11.50 7.27 -0.75
C LEU A 121 -12.01 6.76 -2.11
N ILE A 122 -12.52 7.65 -2.96
CA ILE A 122 -12.97 7.28 -4.31
C ILE A 122 -11.77 6.98 -5.21
N GLY A 123 -10.75 7.82 -5.20
CA GLY A 123 -9.57 7.63 -6.04
C GLY A 123 -8.83 6.35 -5.68
N TYR A 124 -8.51 6.16 -4.39
CA TYR A 124 -7.82 4.95 -3.97
C TYR A 124 -8.72 3.72 -4.02
N GLY A 125 -10.00 3.84 -3.71
CA GLY A 125 -10.98 2.77 -3.88
C GLY A 125 -11.09 2.32 -5.34
N GLY A 126 -11.11 3.25 -6.29
CA GLY A 126 -11.14 2.97 -7.72
C GLY A 126 -9.88 2.22 -8.20
N ILE A 127 -8.70 2.60 -7.71
CA ILE A 127 -7.46 1.87 -7.98
C ILE A 127 -7.54 0.43 -7.48
N ASN A 128 -8.01 0.22 -6.24
CA ASN A 128 -8.16 -1.13 -5.67
C ASN A 128 -9.19 -1.97 -6.44
N ALA A 129 -10.32 -1.39 -6.82
CA ALA A 129 -11.32 -2.07 -7.63
C ALA A 129 -10.76 -2.47 -9.00
N GLY A 130 -9.99 -1.59 -9.65
CA GLY A 130 -9.36 -1.86 -10.93
C GLY A 130 -8.38 -3.03 -10.88
N TRP A 131 -7.52 -3.08 -9.85
CA TRP A 131 -6.60 -4.20 -9.64
C TRP A 131 -7.32 -5.51 -9.38
N ALA A 132 -8.33 -5.49 -8.51
CA ALA A 132 -9.14 -6.69 -8.26
C ALA A 132 -9.79 -7.23 -9.54
N VAL A 133 -10.40 -6.36 -10.36
CA VAL A 133 -11.01 -6.76 -11.64
C VAL A 133 -9.96 -7.34 -12.60
N TYR A 134 -8.78 -6.73 -12.67
CA TYR A 134 -7.68 -7.23 -13.50
C TYR A 134 -7.25 -8.63 -13.07
N ASP A 135 -7.07 -8.86 -11.78
CA ASP A 135 -6.66 -10.14 -11.24
C ASP A 135 -7.73 -11.23 -11.43
N PHE A 136 -9.02 -10.90 -11.28
CA PHE A 136 -10.13 -11.83 -11.57
C PHE A 136 -10.29 -12.18 -13.06
N SER A 137 -9.70 -11.39 -13.96
CA SER A 137 -9.79 -11.63 -15.41
C SER A 137 -8.71 -12.57 -15.95
N LYS A 138 -7.76 -12.98 -15.10
CA LYS A 138 -6.68 -13.92 -15.43
C LYS A 138 -6.99 -15.33 -14.93
#